data_AF-A0A7W1IW39-F1
#
_entry.id   AF-A0A7W1IW39-F1
#
_cell.length_a   1.000
_cell.length_b   1.000
_cell.length_c   1.000
_cell.angle_alpha   90.00
_cell.angle_beta   90.00
_cell.angle_gamma   90.00
#
_symmetry.space_group_name_H-M   'P 1'
#
loop_
_entity.id
_entity.type
_entity.pdbx_description
1 polymer ?
#
loop_
_entity_poly.entity_id
_entity_poly.type
_entity_poly.pdbx_seq_one_letter_code
_entity_poly.pdbx_strand_id
1 'polypeptide(L)'
;MKNINIIRNFIFGSFALLALFNSISAAPVIRTASGANAAAIQATVDQFRNDLGALNPNNGQSFTTGRREINWDGVPDNFASPNNMPANFFNANSPRGAVFTTACGNATFRVSA
;
A
#
# COMPACT_ATOMS: atom_id res chain seq x y z
N MET A 1 -4.97 -29.18 -62.64
CA MET A 1 -3.73 -28.98 -61.84
C MET A 1 -3.75 -27.63 -61.10
N LYS A 2 -4.82 -27.31 -60.34
CA LYS A 2 -4.96 -26.03 -59.61
C LYS A 2 -5.05 -26.18 -58.08
N ASN A 3 -4.94 -27.40 -57.54
CA ASN A 3 -5.27 -27.71 -56.14
C ASN A 3 -4.07 -28.08 -55.25
N ILE A 4 -2.83 -27.89 -55.71
CA ILE A 4 -1.61 -28.24 -54.94
C ILE A 4 -0.98 -27.03 -54.23
N ASN A 5 -1.30 -25.79 -54.64
CA ASN A 5 -0.67 -24.60 -54.09
C ASN A 5 -1.32 -24.06 -52.80
N ILE A 6 -2.48 -24.57 -52.39
CA ILE A 6 -3.19 -24.11 -51.19
C ILE A 6 -2.66 -24.80 -49.92
N ILE A 7 -2.13 -26.02 -50.04
CA ILE A 7 -1.67 -26.83 -48.88
C ILE A 7 -0.23 -26.45 -48.46
N ARG A 8 0.55 -25.79 -49.33
CA ARG A 8 1.94 -25.41 -49.04
C ARG A 8 2.09 -24.06 -48.30
N ASN A 9 1.01 -23.33 -48.08
CA ASN A 9 1.02 -22.04 -47.38
C ASN A 9 0.55 -22.10 -45.92
N PHE A 10 0.19 -23.29 -45.42
CA PHE A 10 -0.32 -23.49 -44.07
C PHE A 10 0.70 -24.01 -43.05
N ILE A 11 1.97 -24.20 -43.45
CA ILE A 11 3.01 -24.79 -42.58
C ILE A 11 4.22 -23.86 -42.43
N PHE A 12 4.07 -22.54 -42.37
CA PHE A 12 5.20 -21.65 -42.00
C PHE A 12 4.80 -20.36 -41.27
N GLY A 13 3.60 -20.29 -40.68
CA GLY A 13 3.05 -19.05 -40.14
C GLY A 13 2.54 -19.12 -38.71
N SER A 14 3.08 -20.01 -37.87
CA SER A 14 2.79 -19.98 -36.42
C SER A 14 4.11 -19.93 -35.66
N PHE A 15 4.88 -18.87 -35.91
CA PHE A 15 6.01 -18.52 -35.05
C PHE A 15 5.42 -17.89 -33.80
N ALA A 16 5.54 -18.63 -32.70
CA ALA A 16 5.12 -18.31 -31.35
C ALA A 16 5.14 -16.81 -31.04
N LEU A 17 3.97 -16.25 -30.76
CA LEU A 17 3.88 -15.05 -29.94
C LEU A 17 4.14 -15.48 -28.49
N LEU A 18 5.40 -15.67 -28.14
CA LEU A 18 5.81 -15.66 -26.74
C LEU A 18 5.61 -14.20 -26.27
N ALA A 19 4.48 -13.93 -25.63
CA ALA A 19 4.30 -12.68 -24.90
C ALA A 19 5.41 -12.64 -23.84
N LEU A 20 6.45 -11.83 -24.08
CA LEU A 20 7.40 -11.45 -23.06
C LEU A 20 6.59 -10.64 -22.04
N PHE A 21 6.15 -11.30 -20.97
CA PHE A 21 5.68 -10.61 -19.78
C PHE A 21 6.87 -9.84 -19.22
N ASN A 22 7.00 -8.57 -19.61
CA ASN A 22 7.88 -7.66 -18.90
C ASN A 22 7.27 -7.49 -17.51
N SER A 23 7.83 -8.18 -16.52
CA SER A 23 7.56 -7.88 -15.12
C SER A 23 8.00 -6.44 -14.88
N ILE A 24 7.04 -5.51 -14.83
CA ILE A 24 7.29 -4.16 -14.35
C ILE A 24 7.61 -4.32 -12.85
N SER A 25 8.90 -4.36 -12.54
CA SER A 25 9.40 -4.32 -11.17
C SER A 25 9.91 -2.93 -10.90
N ALA A 26 9.21 -2.18 -10.05
CA ALA A 26 9.74 -0.96 -9.48
C ALA A 26 10.54 -1.32 -8.23
N ALA A 27 11.84 -1.01 -8.22
CA ALA A 27 12.64 -1.12 -7.01
C ALA A 27 12.07 -0.16 -5.95
N PRO A 28 12.05 -0.54 -4.65
CA PRO A 28 11.63 0.38 -3.61
C PRO A 28 12.58 1.57 -3.54
N VAL A 29 12.02 2.77 -3.41
CA VAL A 29 12.81 3.97 -3.12
C VAL A 29 13.15 3.97 -1.64
N ILE A 30 14.41 3.72 -1.32
CA ILE A 30 14.89 3.69 0.07
C ILE A 30 15.32 5.09 0.49
N ARG A 31 14.86 5.51 1.67
CA ARG A 31 15.24 6.77 2.31
C ARG A 31 15.80 6.47 3.69
N THR A 32 16.99 6.99 3.96
CA THR A 32 17.67 6.84 5.25
C THR A 32 18.11 8.19 5.77
N ALA A 33 17.94 8.40 7.08
CA ALA A 33 18.44 9.58 7.78
C ALA A 33 18.64 9.24 9.25
N SER A 34 19.56 9.94 9.89
CA SER A 34 19.81 9.86 11.32
C SER A 34 20.26 11.23 11.83
N GLY A 35 20.11 11.46 13.14
CA GLY A 35 20.55 12.71 13.75
C GLY A 35 20.20 12.78 15.23
N ALA A 36 20.65 13.84 15.88
CA ALA A 36 20.53 14.01 17.33
C ALA A 36 19.08 14.22 17.82
N ASN A 37 18.17 14.60 16.93
CA ASN A 37 16.76 14.88 17.25
C ASN A 37 15.87 14.72 16.00
N ALA A 38 14.56 14.86 16.18
CA ALA A 38 13.57 14.70 15.10
C ALA A 38 13.76 15.70 13.94
N ALA A 39 14.16 16.95 14.23
CA ALA A 39 14.39 17.96 13.21
C ALA A 39 15.49 17.55 12.23
N ALA A 40 16.50 16.83 12.69
CA ALA A 40 17.61 16.37 11.86
C ALA A 40 17.20 15.35 10.77
N ILE A 41 16.07 14.64 10.95
CA ILE A 41 15.55 13.69 9.95
C ILE A 41 14.38 14.25 9.14
N GLN A 42 13.91 15.46 9.45
CA GLN A 42 12.65 16.01 8.94
C GLN A 42 12.63 16.10 7.41
N ALA A 43 13.71 16.56 6.77
CA ALA A 43 13.79 16.67 5.32
C ALA A 43 13.59 15.33 4.60
N THR A 44 14.10 14.24 5.18
CA THR A 44 13.94 12.88 4.61
C THR A 44 12.52 12.36 4.80
N VAL A 45 11.89 12.65 5.94
CA VAL A 45 10.47 12.34 6.20
C VAL A 45 9.56 13.11 5.24
N ASP A 46 9.83 14.39 5.03
CA ASP A 46 9.06 15.23 4.10
C ASP A 46 9.19 14.75 2.66
N GLN A 47 10.40 14.37 2.25
CA GLN A 47 10.60 13.79 0.94
C GLN A 47 9.88 12.44 0.79
N PHE A 48 9.90 11.57 1.81
CA PHE A 48 9.11 10.34 1.81
C PHE A 48 7.61 10.62 1.64
N ARG A 49 7.08 11.60 2.39
CA ARG A 49 5.68 12.02 2.28
C ARG A 49 5.34 12.60 0.91
N ASN A 50 6.28 13.32 0.29
CA ASN A 50 6.11 13.87 -1.06
C ASN A 50 6.02 12.75 -2.11
N ASP A 51 6.85 11.72 -2.01
CA ASP A 51 6.78 10.56 -2.92
C ASP A 51 5.44 9.83 -2.86
N LEU A 52 4.83 9.76 -1.66
CA LEU A 52 3.53 9.13 -1.46
C LEU A 52 2.35 10.01 -1.94
N GLY A 53 2.57 11.31 -2.15
CA GLY A 53 1.55 12.26 -2.56
C GLY A 53 0.82 12.95 -1.40
N ALA A 54 -0.14 13.83 -1.73
CA ALA A 54 -0.85 14.69 -0.78
C ALA A 54 -1.59 13.89 0.32
N LEU A 55 -1.57 14.39 1.56
CA LEU A 55 -2.31 13.78 2.67
C LEU A 55 -3.80 14.00 2.49
N ASN A 56 -4.57 12.92 2.42
CA ASN A 56 -6.02 12.98 2.38
C ASN A 56 -6.61 13.28 3.77
N PRO A 57 -7.74 14.01 3.85
CA PRO A 57 -8.39 14.31 5.12
C PRO A 57 -8.99 13.05 5.79
N ASN A 58 -9.07 13.09 7.12
CA ASN A 58 -9.57 12.00 7.95
C ASN A 58 -11.10 12.07 8.12
N ASN A 59 -11.84 12.00 7.01
CA ASN A 59 -13.28 12.26 6.99
C ASN A 59 -14.13 11.07 6.49
N GLY A 60 -13.51 9.89 6.32
CA GLY A 60 -14.21 8.67 5.94
C GLY A 60 -14.64 8.60 4.46
N GLN A 61 -14.31 9.60 3.65
CA GLN A 61 -14.58 9.58 2.21
C GLN A 61 -13.52 8.80 1.44
N SER A 62 -13.85 8.32 0.24
CA SER A 62 -12.88 7.70 -0.67
C SER A 62 -12.19 8.74 -1.55
N PHE A 63 -10.90 8.54 -1.80
CA PHE A 63 -10.06 9.40 -2.66
C PHE A 63 -9.39 8.54 -3.73
N THR A 64 -9.30 9.05 -4.96
CA THR A 64 -8.67 8.35 -6.09
C THR A 64 -7.15 8.51 -6.12
N THR A 65 -6.60 9.49 -5.41
CA THR A 65 -5.17 9.81 -5.34
C THR A 65 -4.78 10.25 -3.91
N GLY A 66 -3.49 10.47 -3.70
CA GLY A 66 -2.93 10.88 -2.41
C GLY A 66 -2.66 9.73 -1.46
N ARG A 67 -2.38 10.07 -0.19
CA ARG A 67 -2.01 9.12 0.86
C ARG A 67 -2.90 9.21 2.09
N ARG A 68 -2.88 8.15 2.89
CA ARG A 68 -3.38 8.15 4.28
C ARG A 68 -2.24 7.77 5.22
N GLU A 69 -2.26 8.32 6.41
CA GLU A 69 -1.23 8.14 7.43
C GLU A 69 -1.90 7.79 8.75
N ILE A 70 -1.61 6.64 9.37
CA ILE A 70 -2.20 6.28 10.67
C ILE A 70 -1.30 6.82 11.79
N ASN A 71 -1.86 7.67 12.65
CA ASN A 71 -1.21 8.18 13.86
C ASN A 71 -1.62 7.29 15.03
N TRP A 72 -0.73 6.40 15.46
CA TRP A 72 -1.03 5.40 16.49
C TRP A 72 -1.15 6.00 17.89
N ASP A 73 -0.32 6.99 18.17
CA ASP A 73 -0.31 7.89 19.34
C ASP A 73 -1.52 8.84 19.39
N GLY A 74 -2.37 8.84 18.35
CA GLY A 74 -3.64 9.57 18.36
C GLY A 74 -4.79 8.79 19.01
N VAL A 75 -4.55 7.55 19.43
CA VAL A 75 -5.53 6.73 20.15
C VAL A 75 -5.53 7.17 21.62
N PRO A 76 -6.68 7.56 22.21
CA PRO A 76 -6.73 7.96 23.61
C PRO A 76 -6.22 6.86 24.57
N ASP A 77 -5.56 7.24 25.66
CA ASP A 77 -4.93 6.32 26.63
C ASP A 77 -5.87 5.22 27.15
N ASN A 78 -7.16 5.51 27.31
CA ASN A 78 -8.16 4.53 27.74
C ASN A 78 -8.44 3.42 26.71
N PHE A 79 -7.95 3.58 25.48
CA PHE A 79 -7.99 2.62 24.37
C PHE A 79 -6.59 2.20 23.90
N ALA A 80 -5.53 2.64 24.59
CA ALA A 80 -4.15 2.23 24.35
C ALA A 80 -3.67 1.26 25.45
N SER A 81 -2.52 0.62 25.24
CA SER A 81 -1.95 -0.38 26.14
C SER A 81 -1.94 0.12 27.60
N PRO A 82 -2.45 -0.68 28.57
CA PRO A 82 -2.76 -2.12 28.48
C PRO A 82 -4.18 -2.44 27.94
N ASN A 83 -4.98 -1.42 27.61
CA ASN A 83 -6.29 -1.59 27.02
C ASN A 83 -6.20 -2.00 25.55
N ASN A 84 -7.29 -2.54 25.04
CA ASN A 84 -7.38 -2.95 23.64
C ASN A 84 -7.92 -1.77 22.81
N MET A 85 -7.31 -1.54 21.65
CA MET A 85 -7.84 -0.58 20.69
C MET A 85 -9.10 -1.17 20.04
N PRO A 86 -10.22 -0.42 19.96
CA PRO A 86 -11.38 -0.86 19.20
C PRO A 86 -11.03 -1.13 17.74
N ALA A 87 -11.40 -2.30 17.22
CA ALA A 87 -11.06 -2.74 15.85
C ALA A 87 -11.44 -1.73 14.77
N ASN A 88 -12.53 -1.00 14.98
CA ASN A 88 -13.11 -0.03 14.03
C ASN A 88 -12.67 1.42 14.29
N PHE A 89 -11.71 1.69 15.20
CA PHE A 89 -11.33 3.05 15.59
C PHE A 89 -10.88 3.92 14.41
N PHE A 90 -9.98 3.38 13.56
CA PHE A 90 -9.49 4.08 12.36
C PHE A 90 -10.45 4.00 11.16
N ASN A 91 -11.69 3.60 11.38
CA ASN A 91 -12.76 3.68 10.40
C ASN A 91 -13.90 4.58 10.89
N ALA A 92 -14.21 4.57 12.21
CA ALA A 92 -15.32 5.34 12.79
C ALA A 92 -14.90 6.61 13.56
N ASN A 93 -13.83 6.57 14.37
CA ASN A 93 -13.47 7.66 15.30
C ASN A 93 -12.37 8.57 14.76
N SER A 94 -11.37 7.99 14.10
CA SER A 94 -10.34 8.69 13.33
C SER A 94 -10.32 8.11 11.91
N PRO A 95 -11.27 8.47 11.03
CA PRO A 95 -11.52 7.77 9.78
C PRO A 95 -10.33 7.80 8.80
N ARG A 96 -9.68 6.65 8.65
CA ARG A 96 -8.55 6.37 7.75
C ARG A 96 -8.77 5.09 6.92
N GLY A 97 -9.95 4.48 7.03
CA GLY A 97 -10.39 3.32 6.25
C GLY A 97 -9.76 2.00 6.67
N ALA A 98 -9.30 1.89 7.93
CA ALA A 98 -8.66 0.68 8.44
C ALA A 98 -9.52 0.02 9.53
N VAL A 99 -9.69 -1.30 9.41
CA VAL A 99 -10.29 -2.18 10.42
C VAL A 99 -9.27 -3.25 10.78
N PHE A 100 -9.03 -3.44 12.07
CA PHE A 100 -8.00 -4.37 12.56
C PHE A 100 -8.62 -5.62 13.16
N THR A 101 -8.09 -6.77 12.80
CA THR A 101 -8.48 -8.08 13.34
C THR A 101 -7.24 -8.89 13.64
N THR A 102 -7.31 -9.79 14.61
CA THR A 102 -6.26 -10.76 14.88
C THR A 102 -6.71 -12.14 14.43
N ALA A 103 -5.80 -12.94 13.88
CA ALA A 103 -6.12 -14.27 13.35
C ALA A 103 -6.61 -15.26 14.43
N CYS A 104 -6.22 -15.04 15.69
CA CYS A 104 -6.67 -15.84 16.83
C CYS A 104 -7.89 -15.16 17.46
N GLY A 105 -9.00 -15.88 17.63
CA GLY A 105 -10.29 -15.35 18.08
C GLY A 105 -10.32 -14.75 19.50
N ASN A 106 -9.23 -14.88 20.27
CA ASN A 106 -9.05 -14.26 21.58
C ASN A 106 -7.92 -13.21 21.62
N ALA A 107 -7.17 -13.03 20.53
CA ALA A 107 -6.16 -12.01 20.44
C ALA A 107 -6.84 -10.64 20.23
N THR A 108 -6.19 -9.59 20.69
CA THR A 108 -6.71 -8.22 20.63
C THR A 108 -5.61 -7.29 20.15
N PHE A 109 -5.97 -6.28 19.36
CA PHE A 109 -5.01 -5.31 18.86
C PHE A 109 -4.75 -4.25 19.93
N ARG A 110 -3.48 -3.99 20.21
CA ARG A 110 -3.04 -2.94 21.15
C ARG A 110 -2.08 -2.00 20.46
N VAL A 111 -2.15 -0.75 20.88
CA VAL A 111 -1.23 0.32 20.49
C VAL A 111 -0.51 0.81 21.73
N SER A 112 0.68 1.38 21.58
CA SER A 112 1.31 2.12 22.67
C SER A 112 0.46 3.35 22.99
N ALA A 113 0.36 3.68 24.28
CA ALA A 113 0.01 5.02 24.70
C ALA A 113 1.15 5.98 24.34
#